data_AF-A0A8T0XH41-F1
#
_entry.id   AF-A0A8T0XH41-F1
#
_cell.length_a   1.000
_cell.length_b   1.000
_cell.length_c   1.000
_cell.angle_alpha   90.00
_cell.angle_beta   90.00
_cell.angle_gamma   90.00
#
_symmetry.space_group_name_H-M   'P 1'
#
loop_
_entity.id
_entity.type
_entity.pdbx_description
1 polymer ?
#
loop_
_entity_poly.entity_id
_entity_poly.type
_entity_poly.pdbx_seq_one_letter_code
_entity_poly.pdbx_strand_id
1 'polypeptide(L)'
;MAKGGGGSGLIWATAEDLARNRPVVLSLYRQILRALNSPELPLGYAARMAKKAECRAIFLFGAEERSLHNIRDLLDAARHTLGLLNRGRLP
;
A
#
# COMPACT_ATOMS: atom_id res chain seq x y z
N MET A 1 -27.63 8.92 -31.87
CA MET A 1 -28.48 8.39 -30.77
C MET A 1 -27.74 7.23 -30.12
N ALA A 2 -27.65 7.26 -28.79
CA ALA A 2 -26.86 6.34 -27.97
C ALA A 2 -27.46 4.93 -27.91
N LYS A 3 -26.58 3.93 -27.77
CA LYS A 3 -26.83 2.76 -26.91
C LYS A 3 -25.54 2.38 -26.21
N GLY A 4 -25.47 2.73 -24.92
CA GLY A 4 -24.58 2.08 -23.97
C GLY A 4 -25.18 0.77 -23.48
N GLY A 5 -24.31 -0.14 -23.05
CA GLY A 5 -24.71 -1.32 -22.27
C GLY A 5 -23.72 -2.47 -22.36
N GLY A 6 -23.16 -2.85 -21.21
CA GLY A 6 -22.71 -4.23 -20.95
C GLY A 6 -21.20 -4.40 -20.83
N GLY A 7 -20.71 -4.44 -19.58
CA GLY A 7 -19.31 -4.60 -19.23
C GLY A 7 -18.65 -5.85 -19.81
N SER A 8 -17.57 -5.64 -20.56
CA SER A 8 -16.51 -6.63 -20.66
C SER A 8 -15.56 -6.40 -19.49
N GLY A 9 -15.90 -7.00 -18.36
CA GLY A 9 -15.01 -7.21 -17.23
C GLY A 9 -13.89 -8.15 -17.63
N LEU A 10 -12.93 -7.66 -18.41
CA LEU A 10 -11.71 -8.38 -18.79
C LEU A 10 -10.63 -7.45 -19.35
N ILE A 11 -10.55 -6.23 -18.84
CA ILE A 11 -9.30 -5.48 -18.92
C ILE A 11 -8.50 -5.92 -17.71
N TRP A 12 -7.82 -7.06 -17.85
CA TRP A 12 -6.69 -7.34 -16.97
C TRP A 12 -5.81 -6.09 -17.04
N ALA A 13 -5.69 -5.37 -15.92
CA ALA A 13 -4.40 -4.84 -15.53
C ALA A 13 -3.38 -5.89 -15.94
N THR A 14 -2.52 -5.61 -16.93
CA THR A 14 -1.76 -6.70 -17.57
C THR A 14 -1.01 -7.47 -16.49
N ALA A 15 -0.87 -8.79 -16.61
CA ALA A 15 -0.07 -9.58 -15.66
C ALA A 15 1.33 -8.97 -15.47
N GLU A 16 1.80 -8.28 -16.51
CA GLU A 16 3.02 -7.47 -16.54
C GLU A 16 2.97 -6.24 -15.62
N ASP A 17 1.87 -5.48 -15.56
CA ASP A 17 1.71 -4.36 -14.63
C ASP A 17 1.66 -4.81 -13.16
N LEU A 18 0.99 -5.93 -12.89
CA LEU A 18 1.00 -6.57 -11.57
C LEU A 18 2.41 -7.06 -11.20
N ALA A 19 3.14 -7.65 -12.15
CA ALA A 19 4.53 -8.07 -11.96
C ALA A 19 5.48 -6.87 -11.73
N ARG A 20 5.27 -5.75 -12.42
CA ARG A 20 6.04 -4.50 -12.23
C ARG A 20 5.83 -3.89 -10.84
N ASN A 21 4.62 -3.96 -10.30
CA ASN A 21 4.31 -3.39 -8.99
C ASN A 21 4.80 -4.24 -7.81
N ARG A 22 4.91 -5.55 -7.98
CA ARG A 22 5.26 -6.48 -6.88
C ARG A 22 6.57 -6.14 -6.15
N PRO A 23 7.72 -5.85 -6.82
CA PRO A 23 8.94 -5.45 -6.13
C PRO A 23 8.80 -4.14 -5.36
N VAL A 24 8.04 -3.19 -5.91
CA VAL A 24 7.80 -1.87 -5.28
C VAL A 24 6.97 -2.03 -4.02
N VAL A 25 5.86 -2.77 -4.09
CA VAL A 25 4.99 -3.07 -2.93
C VAL A 25 5.78 -3.75 -1.81
N LEU A 26 6.57 -4.78 -2.13
CA LEU A 26 7.40 -5.49 -1.13
C LEU A 26 8.50 -4.61 -0.55
N SER A 27 9.04 -3.68 -1.34
CA SER A 27 10.01 -2.71 -0.85
C SER A 27 9.35 -1.73 0.13
N LEU A 28 8.22 -1.13 -0.25
CA LEU A 28 7.45 -0.21 0.59
C LEU A 28 7.00 -0.86 1.89
N TYR A 29 6.48 -2.08 1.83
CA TYR A 29 6.09 -2.86 3.02
C TYR A 29 7.26 -3.00 4.01
N ARG A 30 8.43 -3.43 3.52
CA ARG A 30 9.63 -3.58 4.36
C ARG A 30 10.11 -2.25 4.91
N GLN A 31 10.08 -1.19 4.11
CA GLN A 31 10.51 0.15 4.54
C GLN A 31 9.58 0.71 5.61
N ILE A 32 8.26 0.59 5.45
CA ILE A 32 7.28 1.02 6.46
C ILE A 32 7.44 0.23 7.76
N LEU A 33 7.60 -1.11 7.69
CA LEU A 33 7.81 -1.91 8.90
C LEU A 33 9.12 -1.56 9.63
N ARG A 34 10.16 -1.15 8.90
CA ARG A 34 11.43 -0.66 9.48
C ARG A 34 11.24 0.72 10.11
N ALA A 35 10.59 1.64 9.40
CA ALA A 35 10.30 2.99 9.90
C ALA A 35 9.46 2.92 11.17
N LEU A 36 8.44 2.06 11.21
CA LEU A 36 7.66 1.77 12.42
C LEU A 36 8.48 1.16 13.56
N ASN A 37 9.69 0.65 13.36
CA ASN A 37 10.60 0.24 14.43
C ASN A 37 11.63 1.31 14.81
N SER A 38 11.64 2.46 14.14
CA SER A 38 12.57 3.55 14.45
C SER A 38 12.31 4.08 15.86
N PRO A 39 13.37 4.29 16.68
CA PRO A 39 13.24 4.95 17.97
C PRO A 39 12.85 6.44 17.84
N GLU A 40 13.00 7.03 16.65
CA GLU A 40 12.63 8.43 16.36
C GLU A 40 11.12 8.64 16.33
N LEU A 41 10.33 7.57 16.16
CA LEU A 41 8.88 7.65 16.27
C LEU A 41 8.47 7.61 17.76
N PRO A 42 7.63 8.55 18.22
CA PRO A 42 7.17 8.63 19.60
C PRO A 42 6.09 7.56 19.91
N LEU A 43 6.43 6.28 19.69
CA LEU A 43 5.56 5.12 19.91
C LEU A 43 6.13 4.24 21.01
N GLY A 44 5.32 3.99 22.03
CA GLY A 44 5.54 2.91 22.99
C GLY A 44 5.43 1.53 22.33
N TYR A 45 5.90 0.48 23.03
CA TYR A 45 5.97 -0.88 22.49
C TYR A 45 4.62 -1.41 21.98
N ALA A 46 3.56 -1.28 22.76
CA ALA A 46 2.22 -1.74 22.39
C ALA A 46 1.70 -1.03 21.14
N ALA A 47 1.82 0.30 21.09
CA ALA A 47 1.42 1.10 19.93
C ALA A 47 2.20 0.73 18.67
N ARG A 48 3.50 0.43 18.82
CA ARG A 48 4.35 -0.06 17.74
C ARG A 48 3.88 -1.40 17.19
N MET A 49 3.54 -2.35 18.06
CA MET A 49 3.01 -3.65 17.64
C MET A 49 1.64 -3.51 16.95
N ALA A 50 0.75 -2.67 17.47
CA ALA A 50 -0.54 -2.37 16.85
C ALA A 50 -0.37 -1.80 15.43
N LYS A 51 0.47 -0.78 15.26
CA LYS A 51 0.73 -0.18 13.94
C LYS A 51 1.36 -1.16 12.94
N LYS A 52 2.21 -2.08 13.41
CA LYS A 52 2.74 -3.15 12.56
C LYS A 52 1.69 -4.18 12.18
N ALA A 53 0.74 -4.48 13.05
CA ALA A 53 -0.39 -5.35 12.73
C ALA A 53 -1.33 -4.69 11.71
N GLU A 54 -1.66 -3.41 11.89
CA GLU A 54 -2.43 -2.60 10.93
C GLU A 54 -1.75 -2.57 9.56
N CYS A 55 -0.44 -2.27 9.51
CA CYS A 55 0.33 -2.28 8.27
C CYS A 55 0.24 -3.64 7.56
N ARG A 56 0.41 -4.75 8.29
CA ARG A 56 0.26 -6.10 7.72
C ARG A 56 -1.14 -6.32 7.14
N ALA A 57 -2.18 -5.93 7.86
CA ALA A 57 -3.57 -6.09 7.40
C ALA A 57 -3.84 -5.29 6.12
N ILE A 58 -3.36 -4.04 6.04
CA ILE A 58 -3.52 -3.19 4.86
C ILE A 58 -2.81 -3.81 3.64
N PHE A 59 -1.57 -4.26 3.78
CA PHE A 59 -0.83 -4.87 2.68
C PHE A 59 -1.40 -6.23 2.26
N LEU A 60 -1.96 -7.00 3.20
CA LEU A 60 -2.66 -8.24 2.90
C LEU A 60 -3.93 -7.96 2.09
N PHE A 61 -4.76 -7.01 2.54
CA PHE A 61 -5.97 -6.62 1.82
C PHE A 61 -5.68 -6.03 0.44
N GLY A 62 -4.67 -5.15 0.35
CA GLY A 62 -4.24 -4.55 -0.91
C GLY A 62 -3.66 -5.56 -1.92
N ALA A 63 -3.27 -6.77 -1.49
CA ALA A 63 -2.82 -7.82 -2.39
C ALA A 63 -3.96 -8.42 -3.24
N GLU A 64 -5.21 -8.23 -2.84
CA GLU A 64 -6.39 -8.67 -3.60
C GLU A 64 -6.84 -7.65 -4.65
N GLU A 65 -6.31 -6.43 -4.62
CA GLU A 65 -6.67 -5.36 -5.54
C GLU A 65 -6.17 -5.62 -6.96
N ARG A 66 -7.03 -5.35 -7.94
CA ARG A 66 -6.76 -5.59 -9.38
C ARG A 66 -6.93 -4.33 -10.24
N SER A 67 -7.55 -3.28 -9.71
CA SER A 67 -7.66 -1.98 -10.37
C SER A 67 -6.31 -1.27 -10.38
N LEU A 68 -5.76 -0.98 -11.57
CA LEU A 68 -4.51 -0.22 -11.71
C LEU A 68 -4.58 1.16 -11.05
N HIS A 69 -5.75 1.79 -11.09
CA HIS A 69 -5.96 3.08 -10.44
C HIS A 69 -5.86 2.94 -8.92
N ASN A 70 -6.57 1.97 -8.33
CA ASN A 70 -6.53 1.74 -6.89
C ASN A 70 -5.13 1.32 -6.43
N ILE A 71 -4.42 0.49 -7.21
CA ILE A 71 -3.04 0.10 -6.91
C ILE A 71 -2.12 1.33 -6.87
N ARG A 72 -2.27 2.27 -7.82
CA ARG A 72 -1.50 3.52 -7.81
C ARG A 72 -1.83 4.37 -6.59
N ASP A 73 -3.10 4.53 -6.27
CA ASP A 73 -3.54 5.30 -5.10
C ASP A 73 -3.01 4.68 -3.78
N LEU A 74 -3.04 3.35 -3.66
CA LEU A 74 -2.47 2.62 -2.53
C LEU A 74 -0.94 2.80 -2.44
N LEU A 75 -0.23 2.80 -3.58
CA LEU A 75 1.21 3.04 -3.62
C LEU A 75 1.55 4.48 -3.21
N ASP A 76 0.78 5.46 -3.66
CA ASP A 76 0.97 6.86 -3.31
C ASP A 76 0.68 7.11 -1.82
N ALA A 77 -0.38 6.50 -1.28
CA ALA A 77 -0.68 6.51 0.14
C ALA A 77 0.44 5.87 0.98
N ALA A 78 1.00 4.74 0.52
CA ALA A 78 2.13 4.08 1.17
C ALA A 78 3.40 4.94 1.13
N ARG A 79 3.70 5.59 0.00
CA ARG A 79 4.84 6.53 -0.14
C ARG A 79 4.69 7.75 0.76
N HIS A 80 3.49 8.34 0.79
CA HIS A 80 3.18 9.46 1.67
C HIS A 80 3.37 9.07 3.15
N THR A 81 2.81 7.92 3.55
CA THR A 81 2.95 7.36 4.90
C THR A 81 4.42 7.16 5.27
N LEU A 82 5.20 6.51 4.40
CA LEU A 82 6.62 6.31 4.63
C LEU A 82 7.37 7.65 4.81
N GLY A 83 7.03 8.66 4.00
CA GLY A 83 7.59 10.00 4.12
C GLY A 83 7.26 10.70 5.44
N LEU A 84 6.10 10.43 6.04
CA LEU A 84 5.77 10.90 7.39
C LEU A 84 6.58 10.16 8.45
N LEU A 85 6.62 8.82 8.37
CA LEU A 85 7.33 8.00 9.34
C LEU A 85 8.83 8.29 9.38
N ASN A 86 9.45 8.51 8.22
CA ASN A 86 10.87 8.90 8.12
C ASN A 86 11.16 10.31 8.68
N ARG A 87 10.12 11.13 8.92
CA ARG A 87 10.23 12.43 9.58
C ARG A 87 9.86 12.35 11.07
N GLY A 88 9.75 11.15 11.63
CA GLY A 88 9.30 10.94 13.01
C GLY A 88 7.83 11.31 13.25
N ARG A 89 7.02 11.44 12.18
CA ARG A 89 5.59 11.80 12.27
C ARG A 89 4.71 10.56 12.09
N LEU A 90 3.59 10.55 12.80
CA LEU A 90 2.57 9.54 12.61
C LEU A 90 1.57 10.00 11.53
N PRO A 91 1.17 9.10 10.62
CA PRO A 91 0.06 9.33 9.69
C PRO A 91 -1.30 9.34 10.39
#